data_AF-A0A8J2J6W5-F1
#
_entry.id   AF-A0A8J2J6W5-F1
#
_cell.length_a   1.000
_cell.length_b   1.000
_cell.length_c   1.000
_cell.angle_alpha   90.00
_cell.angle_beta   90.00
_cell.angle_gamma   90.00
#
_symmetry.space_group_name_H-M   'P 1'
#
loop_
_entity.id
_entity.type
_entity.pdbx_description
1 polymer ?
#
loop_
_entity_poly.entity_id
_entity_poly.type
_entity_poly.pdbx_seq_one_letter_code
_entity_poly.pdbx_strand_id
1 'polypeptide(L)'
;MSIEYHSLGDFKLQSGIVLPNALIAYKTFGDSSSPAVLYPSWFSGEIKDNEWLIGEDKTLNPKKYFIIITALFGNGQSTSPSNTDISLFPDVTFYDNVRAQHELMNHLGIKHLRAVLGWSMGAAQSFQWATQYPDFMDIVVPFCGSARTSLHNQVFLEGVKSALIAAKGQSSAGSCRAGTNDTTWTDKEKEVGLKAFGRGYAGWGFSQAFYREQLFKKFYGAADLETFMKEFWESWALSKDPENLLVMLQTWQSGDVSKQEPYNGDFEKAMGAIKARILVLPSKTDLYFPRVLS
;
A
#
# COMPACT_ATOMS: atom_id res chain seq x y z
N MET A 1 13.44 -5.59 -17.31
CA MET A 1 13.31 -4.14 -17.53
C MET A 1 13.57 -3.42 -16.21
N SER A 2 14.11 -2.20 -16.25
CA SER A 2 14.34 -1.34 -15.09
C SER A 2 13.05 -0.66 -14.63
N ILE A 3 13.07 -0.01 -13.47
CA ILE A 3 12.00 0.88 -13.03
C ILE A 3 12.01 2.14 -13.91
N GLU A 4 10.83 2.61 -14.27
CA GLU A 4 10.57 3.82 -15.06
C GLU A 4 9.84 4.85 -14.20
N TYR A 5 9.89 6.12 -14.61
CA TYR A 5 9.28 7.23 -13.88
C TYR A 5 8.47 8.09 -14.83
N HIS A 6 7.25 8.40 -14.46
CA HIS A 6 6.41 9.36 -15.16
C HIS A 6 6.24 10.62 -14.31
N SER A 7 6.53 11.78 -14.91
CA SER A 7 6.33 13.09 -14.27
C SER A 7 4.85 13.45 -14.32
N LEU A 8 4.29 13.76 -13.16
CA LEU A 8 2.93 14.26 -12.97
C LEU A 8 2.90 15.79 -12.86
N GLY A 9 4.07 16.43 -12.79
CA GLY A 9 4.20 17.87 -12.58
C GLY A 9 3.66 18.30 -11.21
N ASP A 10 3.08 19.49 -11.14
CA ASP A 10 2.45 20.00 -9.92
C ASP A 10 1.10 19.32 -9.69
N PHE A 11 1.09 18.35 -8.79
CA PHE A 11 -0.04 17.44 -8.60
C PHE A 11 -0.92 17.88 -7.43
N LYS A 12 -2.14 18.34 -7.73
CA LYS A 12 -3.09 18.82 -6.72
C LYS A 12 -3.76 17.66 -5.98
N LEU A 13 -3.40 17.45 -4.72
CA LEU A 13 -3.95 16.42 -3.84
C LEU A 13 -5.44 16.63 -3.51
N GLN A 14 -6.09 15.57 -3.02
CA GLN A 14 -7.48 15.60 -2.56
C GLN A 14 -7.70 16.66 -1.45
N SER A 15 -6.68 16.87 -0.61
CA SER A 15 -6.67 17.90 0.42
C SER A 15 -6.65 19.34 -0.13
N GLY A 16 -6.39 19.50 -1.43
CA GLY A 16 -6.19 20.79 -2.09
C GLY A 16 -4.74 21.28 -2.08
N ILE A 17 -3.86 20.64 -1.31
CA ILE A 17 -2.41 20.91 -1.32
C ILE A 17 -1.81 20.46 -2.65
N VAL A 18 -0.82 21.20 -3.15
CA VAL A 18 -0.06 20.83 -4.36
C VAL A 18 1.22 20.10 -3.96
N LEU A 19 1.42 18.91 -4.51
CA LEU A 19 2.68 18.18 -4.42
C LEU A 19 3.54 18.58 -5.63
N PRO A 20 4.61 19.39 -5.44
CA PRO A 20 5.38 19.92 -6.55
C PRO A 20 6.23 18.83 -7.22
N ASN A 21 6.37 18.91 -8.55
CA ASN A 21 7.19 17.99 -9.34
C ASN A 21 6.95 16.50 -8.99
N ALA A 22 5.69 16.13 -8.79
CA ALA A 22 5.33 14.77 -8.43
C ALA A 22 5.71 13.79 -9.55
N LEU A 23 6.08 12.59 -9.16
CA LEU A 23 6.46 11.49 -10.03
C LEU A 23 5.84 10.19 -9.51
N ILE A 24 5.45 9.35 -10.45
CA ILE A 24 5.02 7.98 -10.20
C ILE A 24 6.05 7.02 -10.78
N ALA A 25 6.59 6.15 -9.93
CA ALA A 25 7.48 5.08 -10.35
C ALA A 25 6.65 3.84 -10.74
N TYR A 26 7.05 3.19 -11.82
CA TYR A 26 6.36 2.02 -12.32
C TYR A 26 7.33 1.06 -13.04
N LYS A 27 6.86 -0.15 -13.30
CA LYS A 27 7.56 -1.13 -14.13
C LYS A 27 6.55 -1.92 -14.93
N THR A 28 6.88 -2.18 -16.18
CA THR A 28 6.02 -2.90 -17.12
C THR A 28 6.60 -4.27 -17.48
N PHE A 29 5.71 -5.20 -17.82
CA PHE A 29 6.05 -6.55 -18.28
C PHE A 29 5.11 -6.96 -19.40
N GLY A 30 5.61 -7.69 -20.37
CA GLY A 30 4.84 -8.11 -21.54
C GLY A 30 4.76 -7.03 -22.61
N ASP A 31 4.03 -7.36 -23.68
CA ASP A 31 3.87 -6.48 -24.85
C ASP A 31 2.74 -5.48 -24.63
N SER A 32 2.95 -4.19 -24.92
CA SER A 32 1.96 -3.13 -24.69
C SER A 32 0.69 -3.24 -25.55
N SER A 33 0.69 -4.07 -26.59
CA SER A 33 -0.51 -4.43 -27.36
C SER A 33 -1.38 -5.50 -26.68
N SER A 34 -0.85 -6.18 -25.65
CA SER A 34 -1.61 -7.16 -24.87
C SER A 34 -2.60 -6.49 -23.92
N PRO A 35 -3.66 -7.19 -23.48
CA PRO A 35 -4.61 -6.64 -22.52
C PRO A 35 -3.90 -6.17 -21.23
N ALA A 36 -4.13 -4.91 -20.84
CA ALA A 36 -3.42 -4.27 -19.74
C ALA A 36 -3.96 -4.67 -18.36
N VAL A 37 -3.07 -4.96 -17.42
CA VAL A 37 -3.39 -5.33 -16.03
C VAL A 37 -2.60 -4.46 -15.08
N LEU A 38 -3.29 -3.76 -14.18
CA LEU A 38 -2.66 -2.92 -13.16
C LEU A 38 -2.54 -3.69 -11.83
N TYR A 39 -1.34 -3.70 -11.27
CA TYR A 39 -1.02 -4.33 -9.97
C TYR A 39 -0.27 -3.35 -9.04
N PRO A 40 -1.00 -2.50 -8.29
CA PRO A 40 -0.38 -1.50 -7.42
C PRO A 40 0.37 -2.11 -6.22
N SER A 41 1.41 -1.43 -5.76
CA SER A 41 2.21 -1.85 -4.59
C SER A 41 1.41 -1.83 -3.28
N TRP A 42 1.88 -2.61 -2.31
CA TRP A 42 1.30 -2.69 -0.97
C TRP A 42 2.02 -1.78 0.05
N PHE A 43 1.64 -1.86 1.33
CA PHE A 43 2.35 -1.18 2.43
C PHE A 43 3.82 -1.63 2.51
N SER A 44 4.76 -0.69 2.62
CA SER A 44 6.22 -0.93 2.71
C SER A 44 6.89 -1.59 1.49
N GLY A 45 6.13 -1.92 0.46
CA GLY A 45 6.63 -2.66 -0.70
C GLY A 45 7.25 -1.79 -1.77
N GLU A 46 8.33 -2.30 -2.34
CA GLU A 46 8.86 -1.84 -3.60
C GLU A 46 8.18 -2.57 -4.77
N ILE A 47 8.31 -2.01 -5.98
CA ILE A 47 7.83 -2.61 -7.23
C ILE A 47 8.27 -4.08 -7.37
N LYS A 48 9.52 -4.40 -7.01
CA LYS A 48 10.05 -5.77 -7.10
C LYS A 48 9.32 -6.76 -6.19
N ASP A 49 8.78 -6.28 -5.06
CA ASP A 49 8.10 -7.10 -4.07
C ASP A 49 6.70 -7.55 -4.56
N ASN A 50 6.19 -6.95 -5.64
CA ASN A 50 4.98 -7.40 -6.34
C ASN A 50 5.26 -8.44 -7.43
N GLU A 51 6.51 -8.67 -7.84
CA GLU A 51 6.82 -9.51 -9.01
C GLU A 51 6.55 -11.02 -8.78
N TRP A 52 6.27 -11.45 -7.55
CA TRP A 52 6.04 -12.86 -7.21
C TRP A 52 4.82 -13.51 -7.90
N LEU A 53 3.86 -12.71 -8.39
CA LEU A 53 2.72 -13.17 -9.20
C LEU A 53 3.00 -13.21 -10.71
N ILE A 54 4.17 -12.72 -11.14
CA ILE A 54 4.54 -12.60 -12.55
C ILE A 54 5.40 -13.79 -12.98
N GLY A 55 5.07 -14.37 -14.13
CA GLY A 55 5.83 -15.46 -14.73
C GLY A 55 5.00 -16.25 -15.75
N GLU A 56 5.67 -17.00 -16.63
CA GLU A 56 4.98 -17.73 -17.71
C GLU A 56 4.04 -18.84 -17.19
N ASP A 57 4.35 -19.36 -16.01
CA ASP A 57 3.58 -20.38 -15.27
C ASP A 57 2.63 -19.76 -14.22
N LYS A 58 2.58 -18.43 -14.11
CA LYS A 58 1.85 -17.71 -13.07
C LYS A 58 0.58 -17.06 -13.60
N THR A 59 -0.25 -16.58 -12.66
CA THR A 59 -1.49 -15.87 -12.97
C THR A 59 -1.24 -14.64 -13.84
N LEU A 60 -0.23 -13.83 -13.51
CA LEU A 60 0.16 -12.68 -14.31
C LEU A 60 1.26 -13.08 -15.29
N ASN A 61 0.84 -13.73 -16.37
CA ASN A 61 1.75 -14.17 -17.42
C ASN A 61 2.03 -13.03 -18.44
N PRO A 62 3.28 -12.56 -18.58
CA PRO A 62 3.64 -11.46 -19.49
C PRO A 62 3.55 -11.83 -20.98
N LYS A 63 3.38 -13.11 -21.33
CA LYS A 63 3.01 -13.54 -22.70
C LYS A 63 1.53 -13.32 -23.03
N LYS A 64 0.70 -13.06 -22.02
CA LYS A 64 -0.77 -12.91 -22.15
C LYS A 64 -1.25 -11.50 -21.83
N TYR A 65 -0.51 -10.76 -21.02
CA TYR A 65 -0.94 -9.48 -20.46
C TYR A 65 0.19 -8.45 -20.52
N PHE A 66 -0.19 -7.19 -20.69
CA PHE A 66 0.67 -6.05 -20.40
C PHE A 66 0.50 -5.70 -18.92
N ILE A 67 1.46 -6.06 -18.08
CA ILE A 67 1.34 -5.93 -16.62
C ILE A 67 2.06 -4.66 -16.19
N ILE A 68 1.37 -3.81 -15.44
CA ILE A 68 1.92 -2.56 -14.89
C ILE A 68 1.92 -2.66 -13.37
N ILE A 69 3.09 -2.57 -12.74
CA ILE A 69 3.23 -2.41 -11.29
C ILE A 69 3.59 -0.95 -11.02
N THR A 70 2.87 -0.32 -10.09
CA THR A 70 3.10 1.08 -9.69
C THR A 70 3.44 1.18 -8.21
N ALA A 71 4.38 2.07 -7.89
CA ALA A 71 4.70 2.46 -6.54
C ALA A 71 3.73 3.52 -5.98
N LEU A 72 3.34 3.37 -4.72
CA LEU A 72 2.59 4.38 -3.96
C LEU A 72 3.41 5.65 -3.74
N PHE A 73 2.77 6.81 -3.68
CA PHE A 73 3.35 7.98 -3.01
C PHE A 73 3.74 7.62 -1.58
N GLY A 74 4.92 8.07 -1.14
CA GLY A 74 5.48 7.75 0.17
C GLY A 74 6.16 6.38 0.26
N ASN A 75 6.23 5.54 -0.79
CA ASN A 75 6.90 4.24 -0.69
C ASN A 75 8.44 4.27 -0.90
N GLY A 76 9.00 5.44 -1.20
CA GLY A 76 10.43 5.67 -1.48
C GLY A 76 10.82 5.59 -2.97
N GLN A 77 9.93 5.11 -3.84
CA GLN A 77 10.17 5.03 -5.30
C GLN A 77 9.38 6.10 -6.05
N SER A 78 8.07 6.23 -5.81
CA SER A 78 7.32 7.43 -6.23
C SER A 78 7.68 8.62 -5.33
N THR A 79 7.14 9.81 -5.59
CA THR A 79 7.35 10.99 -4.73
C THR A 79 7.10 10.65 -3.25
N SER A 80 8.13 10.84 -2.42
CA SER A 80 8.17 10.39 -1.02
C SER A 80 9.04 11.33 -0.18
N PRO A 81 8.87 11.33 1.16
CA PRO A 81 9.77 12.06 2.05
C PRO A 81 11.25 11.76 1.80
N SER A 82 11.62 10.49 1.60
CA SER A 82 13.02 10.09 1.46
C SER A 82 13.69 10.49 0.14
N ASN A 83 12.94 10.98 -0.85
CA ASN A 83 13.45 11.33 -2.17
C ASN A 83 13.04 12.75 -2.62
N THR A 84 12.59 13.57 -1.68
CA THR A 84 12.27 14.99 -1.92
C THR A 84 12.79 15.85 -0.76
N ASP A 85 12.94 17.16 -1.01
CA ASP A 85 13.30 18.14 0.03
C ASP A 85 12.07 18.69 0.78
N ILE A 86 10.91 18.00 0.69
CA ILE A 86 9.68 18.45 1.33
C ILE A 86 9.74 18.13 2.83
N SER A 87 9.99 19.16 3.64
CA SER A 87 10.18 19.01 5.09
C SER A 87 8.97 18.41 5.82
N LEU A 88 7.75 18.83 5.47
CA LEU A 88 6.49 18.24 5.97
C LEU A 88 5.72 17.69 4.78
N PHE A 89 5.95 16.42 4.48
CA PHE A 89 5.28 15.75 3.37
C PHE A 89 3.77 15.74 3.58
N PRO A 90 2.97 16.21 2.61
CA PRO A 90 1.53 16.31 2.80
C PRO A 90 0.87 14.93 2.91
N ASP A 91 -0.24 14.86 3.62
CA ASP A 91 -1.10 13.68 3.64
C ASP A 91 -1.55 13.33 2.22
N VAL A 92 -1.31 12.08 1.80
CA VAL A 92 -1.73 11.53 0.51
C VAL A 92 -2.72 10.39 0.72
N THR A 93 -3.68 10.27 -0.18
CA THR A 93 -4.78 9.30 -0.06
C THR A 93 -4.71 8.22 -1.14
N PHE A 94 -5.51 7.16 -0.99
CA PHE A 94 -5.71 6.22 -2.10
C PHE A 94 -6.30 6.90 -3.33
N TYR A 95 -7.18 7.90 -3.15
CA TYR A 95 -7.72 8.71 -4.26
C TYR A 95 -6.61 9.40 -5.06
N ASP A 96 -5.62 9.99 -4.36
CA ASP A 96 -4.47 10.65 -4.98
C ASP A 96 -3.59 9.67 -5.75
N ASN A 97 -3.29 8.51 -5.14
CA ASN A 97 -2.51 7.45 -5.77
C ASN A 97 -3.22 6.91 -7.03
N VAL A 98 -4.52 6.68 -6.97
CA VAL A 98 -5.30 6.17 -8.11
C VAL A 98 -5.45 7.23 -9.21
N ARG A 99 -5.56 8.52 -8.89
CA ARG A 99 -5.51 9.59 -9.90
C ARG A 99 -4.15 9.65 -10.60
N ALA A 100 -3.05 9.52 -9.85
CA ALA A 100 -1.70 9.47 -10.42
C ALA A 100 -1.52 8.24 -11.33
N GLN A 101 -2.05 7.08 -10.92
CA GLN A 101 -2.05 5.88 -11.76
C GLN A 101 -2.89 6.06 -13.03
N HIS A 102 -4.05 6.73 -12.94
CA HIS A 102 -4.88 7.01 -14.12
C HIS A 102 -4.21 7.97 -15.11
N GLU A 103 -3.48 8.97 -14.63
CA GLU A 103 -2.62 9.82 -15.49
C GLU A 103 -1.52 8.98 -16.16
N LEU A 104 -0.87 8.07 -15.43
CA LEU A 104 0.08 7.12 -16.00
C LEU A 104 -0.57 6.21 -17.06
N MET A 105 -1.79 5.70 -16.83
CA MET A 105 -2.50 4.89 -17.84
C MET A 105 -2.70 5.67 -19.14
N ASN A 106 -3.06 6.95 -19.03
CA ASN A 106 -3.19 7.82 -20.20
C ASN A 106 -1.86 8.05 -20.91
N HIS A 107 -0.76 8.25 -20.17
CA HIS A 107 0.58 8.38 -20.73
C HIS A 107 1.02 7.12 -21.49
N LEU A 108 0.72 5.94 -20.94
CA LEU A 108 1.00 4.64 -21.56
C LEU A 108 0.04 4.30 -22.72
N GLY A 109 -0.92 5.17 -23.04
CA GLY A 109 -1.90 4.95 -24.10
C GLY A 109 -3.01 3.94 -23.74
N ILE A 110 -3.12 3.53 -22.48
CA ILE A 110 -4.12 2.58 -22.00
C ILE A 110 -5.45 3.32 -21.79
N LYS A 111 -6.50 2.86 -22.47
CA LYS A 111 -7.86 3.41 -22.36
C LYS A 111 -8.84 2.53 -21.59
N HIS A 112 -8.48 1.27 -21.37
CA HIS A 112 -9.27 0.31 -20.61
C HIS A 112 -8.35 -0.77 -20.05
N LEU A 113 -8.56 -1.14 -18.78
CA LEU A 113 -7.83 -2.20 -18.11
C LEU A 113 -8.59 -3.51 -18.19
N ARG A 114 -7.88 -4.59 -18.51
CA ARG A 114 -8.43 -5.94 -18.37
C ARG A 114 -8.70 -6.27 -16.90
N ALA A 115 -7.79 -5.88 -16.01
CA ALA A 115 -7.98 -6.08 -14.58
C ALA A 115 -7.20 -5.07 -13.74
N VAL A 116 -7.72 -4.79 -12.55
CA VAL A 116 -6.99 -4.19 -11.43
C VAL A 116 -6.98 -5.18 -10.28
N LEU A 117 -5.80 -5.49 -9.74
CA LEU A 117 -5.68 -6.40 -8.60
C LEU A 117 -4.61 -5.93 -7.63
N GLY A 118 -4.70 -6.34 -6.37
CA GLY A 118 -3.66 -6.04 -5.40
C GLY A 118 -3.87 -6.63 -4.02
N TRP A 119 -2.77 -6.78 -3.28
CA TRP A 119 -2.75 -7.26 -1.89
C TRP A 119 -2.73 -6.08 -0.91
N SER A 120 -3.43 -6.14 0.21
CA SER A 120 -3.30 -5.17 1.32
C SER A 120 -3.62 -3.74 0.85
N MET A 121 -2.71 -2.78 0.94
CA MET A 121 -2.91 -1.44 0.35
C MET A 121 -3.12 -1.48 -1.18
N GLY A 122 -2.61 -2.50 -1.88
CA GLY A 122 -2.92 -2.75 -3.29
C GLY A 122 -4.40 -3.15 -3.51
N ALA A 123 -5.00 -3.85 -2.55
CA ALA A 123 -6.44 -4.15 -2.57
C ALA A 123 -7.28 -2.90 -2.33
N ALA A 124 -6.87 -2.05 -1.38
CA ALA A 124 -7.52 -0.76 -1.14
C ALA A 124 -7.47 0.14 -2.39
N GLN A 125 -6.33 0.19 -3.09
CA GLN A 125 -6.22 0.86 -4.40
C GLN A 125 -7.10 0.22 -5.46
N SER A 126 -7.23 -1.11 -5.48
CA SER A 126 -8.11 -1.80 -6.42
C SER A 126 -9.59 -1.44 -6.22
N PHE A 127 -10.04 -1.36 -4.95
CA PHE A 127 -11.37 -0.85 -4.63
C PHE A 127 -11.53 0.64 -4.98
N GLN A 128 -10.51 1.45 -4.73
CA GLN A 128 -10.52 2.86 -5.09
C GLN A 128 -10.65 3.06 -6.60
N TRP A 129 -9.92 2.29 -7.42
CA TRP A 129 -10.09 2.25 -8.87
C TRP A 129 -11.53 1.93 -9.28
N ALA A 130 -12.10 0.87 -8.69
CA ALA A 130 -13.44 0.39 -9.01
C ALA A 130 -14.55 1.41 -8.75
N THR A 131 -14.34 2.32 -7.79
CA THR A 131 -15.32 3.35 -7.43
C THR A 131 -15.02 4.70 -8.06
N GLN A 132 -13.75 5.04 -8.28
CA GLN A 132 -13.31 6.32 -8.84
C GLN A 132 -13.40 6.35 -10.38
N TYR A 133 -13.12 5.23 -11.03
CA TYR A 133 -13.16 5.07 -12.49
C TYR A 133 -13.91 3.79 -12.88
N PRO A 134 -15.21 3.66 -12.53
CA PRO A 134 -15.95 2.40 -12.59
C PRO A 134 -16.06 1.79 -13.98
N ASP A 135 -15.95 2.60 -15.03
CA ASP A 135 -16.01 2.17 -16.43
C ASP A 135 -14.64 1.78 -17.03
N PHE A 136 -13.54 1.95 -16.30
CA PHE A 136 -12.18 1.84 -16.85
C PHE A 136 -11.60 0.42 -16.80
N MET A 137 -12.32 -0.55 -16.21
CA MET A 137 -11.83 -1.93 -16.09
C MET A 137 -12.91 -3.00 -16.18
N ASP A 138 -12.54 -4.19 -16.66
CA ASP A 138 -13.46 -5.34 -16.71
C ASP A 138 -13.58 -6.08 -15.38
N ILE A 139 -12.46 -6.19 -14.65
CA ILE A 139 -12.30 -7.09 -13.50
C ILE A 139 -11.54 -6.38 -12.38
N VAL A 140 -11.98 -6.60 -11.15
CA VAL A 140 -11.29 -6.14 -9.94
C VAL A 140 -11.06 -7.30 -8.98
N VAL A 141 -9.82 -7.53 -8.55
CA VAL A 141 -9.46 -8.64 -7.64
C VAL A 141 -8.68 -8.11 -6.42
N PRO A 142 -9.38 -7.52 -5.44
CA PRO A 142 -8.77 -7.12 -4.19
C PRO A 142 -8.58 -8.35 -3.30
N PHE A 143 -7.36 -8.57 -2.81
CA PHE A 143 -7.07 -9.70 -1.92
C PHE A 143 -6.43 -9.25 -0.61
N CYS A 144 -6.88 -9.82 0.50
CA CYS A 144 -6.56 -9.45 1.89
C CYS A 144 -6.45 -7.93 2.10
N GLY A 145 -7.56 -7.23 1.90
CA GLY A 145 -7.68 -5.79 2.10
C GLY A 145 -9.14 -5.35 2.05
N SER A 146 -9.39 -4.05 2.22
CA SER A 146 -10.74 -3.50 2.37
C SER A 146 -10.93 -2.19 1.61
N ALA A 147 -12.17 -1.92 1.18
CA ALA A 147 -12.58 -0.65 0.57
C ALA A 147 -12.63 0.52 1.58
N ARG A 148 -12.74 0.20 2.87
CA ARG A 148 -12.67 1.16 3.98
C ARG A 148 -11.87 0.55 5.12
N THR A 149 -10.90 1.31 5.63
CA THR A 149 -10.08 0.87 6.75
C THR A 149 -10.92 0.79 8.02
N SER A 150 -11.04 -0.42 8.57
CA SER A 150 -11.86 -0.68 9.75
C SER A 150 -11.30 0.00 11.01
N LEU A 151 -12.15 0.26 12.01
CA LEU A 151 -11.70 0.80 13.30
C LEU A 151 -10.67 -0.09 13.98
N HIS A 152 -10.83 -1.41 13.89
CA HIS A 152 -9.86 -2.37 14.42
C HIS A 152 -8.50 -2.24 13.72
N ASN A 153 -8.50 -2.11 12.39
CA ASN A 153 -7.27 -1.90 11.64
C ASN A 153 -6.63 -0.56 12.00
N GLN A 154 -7.41 0.51 12.18
CA GLN A 154 -6.87 1.80 12.63
C GLN A 154 -6.19 1.71 14.01
N VAL A 155 -6.76 0.96 14.97
CA VAL A 155 -6.15 0.74 16.29
C VAL A 155 -4.81 0.00 16.16
N PHE A 156 -4.74 -1.05 15.34
CA PHE A 156 -3.48 -1.74 15.05
C PHE A 156 -2.43 -0.77 14.48
N LEU A 157 -2.81 0.03 13.47
CA LEU A 157 -1.92 0.98 12.82
C LEU A 157 -1.41 2.06 13.76
N GLU A 158 -2.29 2.57 14.64
CA GLU A 158 -1.89 3.50 15.70
C GLU A 158 -0.88 2.89 16.66
N GLY A 159 -1.01 1.60 16.99
CA GLY A 159 -0.07 0.90 17.85
C GLY A 159 1.34 0.86 17.25
N VAL A 160 1.47 0.44 16.00
CA VAL A 160 2.80 0.39 15.34
C VAL A 160 3.34 1.78 15.04
N LYS A 161 2.48 2.74 14.65
CA LYS A 161 2.86 4.15 14.46
C LYS A 161 3.41 4.74 15.75
N SER A 162 2.73 4.51 16.87
CA SER A 162 3.15 4.96 18.20
C SER A 162 4.48 4.34 18.63
N ALA A 163 4.69 3.05 18.34
CA ALA A 163 5.95 2.38 18.63
C ALA A 163 7.14 3.01 17.86
N LEU A 164 6.93 3.40 16.60
CA LEU A 164 7.95 4.06 15.79
C LEU A 164 8.31 5.45 16.33
N ILE A 165 7.32 6.32 16.53
CA ILE A 165 7.53 7.71 16.95
C ILE A 165 7.97 7.85 18.40
N ALA A 166 7.71 6.85 19.25
CA ALA A 166 8.16 6.84 20.64
C ALA A 166 9.69 6.91 20.76
N ALA A 167 10.43 6.46 19.73
CA ALA A 167 11.89 6.61 19.68
C ALA A 167 12.34 8.08 19.68
N LYS A 168 11.48 9.00 19.19
CA LYS A 168 11.69 10.45 19.23
C LYS A 168 11.20 11.11 20.54
N GLY A 169 10.72 10.31 21.49
CA GLY A 169 10.07 10.83 22.71
C GLY A 169 8.73 11.54 22.44
N GLN A 170 8.10 11.26 21.30
CA GLN A 170 6.84 11.88 20.89
C GLN A 170 5.67 10.89 20.97
N SER A 171 4.45 11.44 21.06
CA SER A 171 3.20 10.68 20.99
C SER A 171 2.50 10.94 19.67
N SER A 172 1.63 10.00 19.26
CA SER A 172 0.93 10.12 17.99
C SER A 172 -0.08 11.25 18.00
N ALA A 173 -0.18 11.97 16.88
CA ALA A 173 -1.27 12.91 16.62
C ALA A 173 -2.63 12.22 16.37
N GLY A 174 -2.68 10.89 16.42
CA GLY A 174 -3.89 10.08 16.30
C GLY A 174 -4.10 9.46 14.91
N SER A 175 -5.15 8.65 14.81
CA SER A 175 -5.52 7.96 13.56
C SER A 175 -5.81 8.95 12.43
N CYS A 176 -5.39 8.61 11.21
CA CYS A 176 -5.58 9.41 9.99
C CYS A 176 -4.82 10.75 10.01
N ARG A 177 -3.83 10.92 10.89
CA ARG A 177 -2.93 12.09 10.94
C ARG A 177 -1.48 11.67 10.71
N ALA A 178 -0.72 12.51 10.00
CA ALA A 178 0.73 12.43 9.94
C ALA A 178 1.34 12.42 11.35
N GLY A 179 2.41 11.65 11.53
CA GLY A 179 2.92 11.29 12.85
C GLY A 179 3.51 12.46 13.65
N THR A 180 4.57 13.07 13.11
CA THR A 180 5.49 13.98 13.83
C THR A 180 5.70 15.27 13.06
N ASN A 181 5.86 16.39 13.79
CA ASN A 181 6.25 17.70 13.23
C ASN A 181 7.77 17.83 13.03
N ASP A 182 8.54 16.86 13.52
CA ASP A 182 9.98 16.74 13.34
C ASP A 182 10.27 15.51 12.47
N THR A 183 10.67 15.76 11.22
CA THR A 183 10.99 14.73 10.23
C THR A 183 12.47 14.35 10.21
N THR A 184 13.28 14.92 11.11
CA THR A 184 14.70 14.56 11.23
C THR A 184 14.86 13.38 12.17
N TRP A 185 15.67 12.39 11.77
CA TRP A 185 15.93 11.21 12.59
C TRP A 185 17.43 10.97 12.74
N THR A 186 17.89 10.86 13.98
CA THR A 186 19.21 10.31 14.28
C THR A 186 19.25 8.81 13.98
N ASP A 187 20.43 8.26 13.70
CA ASP A 187 20.59 6.83 13.45
C ASP A 187 20.04 5.98 14.61
N LYS A 188 20.18 6.48 15.85
CA LYS A 188 19.67 5.76 17.02
C LYS A 188 18.14 5.76 17.09
N GLU A 189 17.50 6.90 16.82
CA GLU A 189 16.04 6.97 16.76
C GLU A 189 15.49 6.07 15.65
N LYS A 190 16.12 6.08 14.46
CA LYS A 190 15.75 5.19 13.34
C LYS A 190 15.84 3.72 13.77
N GLU A 191 16.99 3.31 14.30
CA GLU A 191 17.23 1.93 14.69
C GLU A 191 16.21 1.45 15.75
N VAL A 192 16.03 2.23 16.82
CA VAL A 192 15.12 1.86 17.92
C VAL A 192 13.66 1.87 17.46
N GLY A 193 13.26 2.93 16.75
CA GLY A 193 11.89 3.10 16.28
C GLY A 193 11.48 2.03 15.28
N LEU A 194 12.33 1.72 14.29
CA LEU A 194 12.04 0.69 13.29
C LEU A 194 12.02 -0.71 13.90
N LYS A 195 12.94 -1.02 14.84
CA LYS A 195 12.87 -2.30 15.58
C LYS A 195 11.58 -2.43 16.39
N ALA A 196 11.19 -1.37 17.10
CA ALA A 196 9.94 -1.35 17.86
C ALA A 196 8.71 -1.51 16.94
N PHE A 197 8.70 -0.82 15.79
CA PHE A 197 7.69 -0.96 14.75
C PHE A 197 7.60 -2.41 14.24
N GLY A 198 8.73 -3.00 13.83
CA GLY A 198 8.77 -4.37 13.32
C GLY A 198 8.26 -5.40 14.33
N ARG A 199 8.68 -5.28 15.60
CA ARG A 199 8.19 -6.15 16.68
C ARG A 199 6.70 -5.94 16.96
N GLY A 200 6.22 -4.70 16.93
CA GLY A 200 4.79 -4.40 17.08
C GLY A 200 3.95 -4.99 15.95
N TYR A 201 4.47 -4.96 14.71
CA TYR A 201 3.81 -5.51 13.53
C TYR A 201 3.75 -7.06 13.57
N ALA A 202 4.77 -7.70 14.16
CA ALA A 202 4.93 -9.16 14.14
C ALA A 202 3.71 -9.93 14.64
N GLY A 203 3.02 -9.43 15.68
CA GLY A 203 1.82 -10.06 16.23
C GLY A 203 0.63 -10.07 15.25
N TRP A 204 0.65 -9.19 14.25
CA TRP A 204 -0.46 -8.93 13.33
C TRP A 204 -0.21 -9.46 11.92
N GLY A 205 1.05 -9.43 11.46
CA GLY A 205 1.39 -9.76 10.07
C GLY A 205 1.28 -11.25 9.71
N PHE A 206 1.26 -12.15 10.70
CA PHE A 206 0.89 -13.56 10.50
C PHE A 206 -0.44 -13.87 11.21
N SER A 207 -0.48 -14.94 12.00
CA SER A 207 -1.66 -15.35 12.74
C SER A 207 -1.27 -15.98 14.06
N GLN A 208 -2.23 -16.09 14.98
CA GLN A 208 -2.02 -16.83 16.22
C GLN A 208 -1.61 -18.29 15.95
N ALA A 209 -2.20 -18.92 14.91
CA ALA A 209 -1.89 -20.29 14.53
C ALA A 209 -0.44 -20.43 14.03
N PHE A 210 0.05 -19.47 13.24
CA PHE A 210 1.43 -19.46 12.74
C PHE A 210 2.46 -19.56 13.88
N TYR A 211 2.27 -18.79 14.94
CA TYR A 211 3.17 -18.81 16.10
C TYR A 211 2.94 -20.04 16.98
N ARG A 212 1.69 -20.44 17.21
CA ARG A 212 1.35 -21.63 18.03
C ARG A 212 1.95 -22.91 17.46
N GLU A 213 1.92 -23.05 16.14
CA GLU A 213 2.44 -24.22 15.42
C GLU A 213 3.92 -24.07 15.04
N GLN A 214 4.59 -23.00 15.47
CA GLN A 214 6.00 -22.72 15.19
C GLN A 214 6.34 -22.77 13.69
N LEU A 215 5.42 -22.29 12.84
CA LEU A 215 5.57 -22.34 11.38
C LEU A 215 6.76 -21.52 10.88
N PHE A 216 7.24 -20.54 11.65
CA PHE A 216 8.48 -19.81 11.38
C PHE A 216 9.70 -20.74 11.29
N LYS A 217 9.74 -21.84 12.05
CA LYS A 217 10.83 -22.83 11.94
C LYS A 217 10.79 -23.55 10.60
N LYS A 218 9.59 -23.94 10.19
CA LYS A 218 9.37 -24.73 8.97
C LYS A 218 9.56 -23.93 7.69
N PHE A 219 8.99 -22.72 7.61
CA PHE A 219 8.95 -21.94 6.37
C PHE A 219 10.05 -20.89 6.28
N TYR A 220 10.63 -20.47 7.42
CA TYR A 220 11.67 -19.44 7.46
C TYR A 220 12.98 -19.92 8.08
N GLY A 221 13.06 -21.19 8.51
CA GLY A 221 14.30 -21.79 9.02
C GLY A 221 14.82 -21.24 10.34
N ALA A 222 14.06 -20.37 11.02
CA ALA A 222 14.48 -19.76 12.27
C ALA A 222 14.56 -20.80 13.39
N ALA A 223 15.65 -20.78 14.18
CA ALA A 223 15.88 -21.74 15.25
C ALA A 223 14.86 -21.61 16.39
N ASP A 224 14.52 -20.37 16.75
CA ASP A 224 13.55 -20.01 17.77
C ASP A 224 12.81 -18.71 17.41
N LEU A 225 11.89 -18.29 18.29
CA LEU A 225 11.07 -17.11 18.08
C LEU A 225 11.93 -15.83 18.03
N GLU A 226 12.93 -15.70 18.89
CA GLU A 226 13.72 -14.47 18.98
C GLU A 226 14.63 -14.31 17.76
N THR A 227 15.21 -15.41 17.25
CA THR A 227 15.88 -15.44 15.94
C THR A 227 14.94 -14.96 14.85
N PHE A 228 13.71 -15.47 14.79
CA PHE A 228 12.72 -15.04 13.80
C PHE A 228 12.36 -13.55 13.92
N MET A 229 12.15 -13.05 15.14
CA MET A 229 11.84 -11.64 15.39
C MET A 229 12.97 -10.71 14.89
N LYS A 230 14.23 -11.10 15.08
CA LYS A 230 15.40 -10.32 14.63
C LYS A 230 15.62 -10.42 13.13
N GLU A 231 15.76 -11.64 12.61
CA GLU A 231 16.19 -11.89 11.23
C GLU A 231 15.09 -11.64 10.20
N PHE A 232 13.82 -11.72 10.60
CA PHE A 232 12.69 -11.42 9.71
C PHE A 232 12.10 -10.04 10.02
N TRP A 233 11.53 -9.85 11.22
CA TRP A 233 10.73 -8.65 11.52
C TRP A 233 11.57 -7.39 11.71
N GLU A 234 12.64 -7.44 12.50
CA GLU A 234 13.53 -6.27 12.67
C GLU A 234 14.30 -5.99 11.38
N SER A 235 14.86 -7.00 10.72
CA SER A 235 15.54 -6.82 9.43
C SER A 235 14.65 -6.20 8.36
N TRP A 236 13.39 -6.62 8.25
CA TRP A 236 12.42 -5.98 7.35
C TRP A 236 12.18 -4.51 7.71
N ALA A 237 11.93 -4.21 8.98
CA ALA A 237 11.62 -2.83 9.39
C ALA A 237 12.84 -1.91 9.25
N LEU A 238 14.04 -2.39 9.61
CA LEU A 238 15.30 -1.65 9.47
C LEU A 238 15.66 -1.36 8.01
N SER A 239 15.09 -2.10 7.06
CA SER A 239 15.28 -1.84 5.63
C SER A 239 14.43 -0.69 5.10
N LYS A 240 13.62 -0.04 5.95
CA LYS A 240 12.64 0.98 5.55
C LYS A 240 13.07 2.36 6.04
N ASP A 241 12.54 3.37 5.37
CA ASP A 241 12.62 4.76 5.83
C ASP A 241 11.41 5.07 6.74
N PRO A 242 11.63 5.66 7.93
CA PRO A 242 10.56 5.91 8.89
C PRO A 242 9.52 6.92 8.39
N GLU A 243 9.93 7.97 7.68
CA GLU A 243 8.99 8.99 7.17
C GLU A 243 8.13 8.43 6.05
N ASN A 244 8.72 7.62 5.16
CA ASN A 244 7.97 6.87 4.15
C ASN A 244 6.92 5.95 4.79
N LEU A 245 7.28 5.21 5.85
CA LEU A 245 6.33 4.38 6.59
C LEU A 245 5.21 5.21 7.20
N LEU A 246 5.51 6.36 7.81
CA LEU A 246 4.51 7.24 8.41
C LEU A 246 3.51 7.77 7.37
N VAL A 247 3.97 8.18 6.19
CA VAL A 247 3.09 8.59 5.09
C VAL A 247 2.20 7.43 4.64
N MET A 248 2.76 6.25 4.40
CA MET A 248 1.95 5.09 3.98
C MET A 248 0.97 4.62 5.07
N LEU A 249 1.35 4.70 6.35
CA LEU A 249 0.44 4.42 7.47
C LEU A 249 -0.73 5.40 7.46
N GLN A 250 -0.48 6.69 7.27
CA GLN A 250 -1.52 7.71 7.17
C GLN A 250 -2.46 7.43 6.00
N THR A 251 -1.92 7.12 4.81
CA THR A 251 -2.72 6.75 3.64
C THR A 251 -3.62 5.55 3.93
N TRP A 252 -3.06 4.51 4.56
CA TRP A 252 -3.81 3.32 4.94
C TRP A 252 -4.89 3.65 5.96
N GLN A 253 -4.57 4.35 7.05
CA GLN A 253 -5.54 4.74 8.09
C GLN A 253 -6.72 5.53 7.52
N SER A 254 -6.43 6.45 6.60
CA SER A 254 -7.42 7.33 5.97
C SER A 254 -8.27 6.65 4.88
N GLY A 255 -7.96 5.39 4.52
CA GLY A 255 -8.59 4.68 3.41
C GLY A 255 -10.10 4.54 3.54
N ASP A 256 -10.83 5.16 2.61
CA ASP A 256 -12.29 5.09 2.52
C ASP A 256 -12.75 5.51 1.12
N VAL A 257 -13.16 4.54 0.29
CA VAL A 257 -13.55 4.79 -1.11
C VAL A 257 -14.76 5.72 -1.26
N SER A 258 -15.54 5.95 -0.21
CA SER A 258 -16.66 6.89 -0.26
C SER A 258 -16.27 8.34 -0.06
N LYS A 259 -15.05 8.63 0.43
CA LYS A 259 -14.57 10.01 0.63
C LYS A 259 -14.09 10.61 -0.69
N GLN A 260 -14.98 10.71 -1.66
CA GLN A 260 -14.74 11.36 -2.94
C GLN A 260 -16.09 11.74 -3.56
N GLU A 261 -16.11 12.70 -4.49
CA GLU A 261 -17.27 12.90 -5.35
C GLU A 261 -17.45 11.67 -6.28
N PRO A 262 -18.68 11.24 -6.58
CA PRO A 262 -19.97 11.81 -6.17
C PRO A 262 -20.54 11.19 -4.87
N TYR A 263 -19.73 10.46 -4.08
CA TYR A 263 -20.20 9.66 -2.94
C TYR A 263 -20.25 10.45 -1.63
N ASN A 264 -19.31 11.38 -1.40
CA ASN A 264 -19.31 12.32 -0.27
C ASN A 264 -19.53 11.67 1.10
N GLY A 265 -18.93 10.51 1.33
CA GLY A 265 -19.04 9.73 2.57
C GLY A 265 -20.09 8.61 2.54
N ASP A 266 -20.95 8.56 1.51
CA ASP A 266 -21.93 7.49 1.32
C ASP A 266 -21.25 6.21 0.81
N PHE A 267 -21.04 5.26 1.72
CA PHE A 267 -20.37 4.00 1.42
C PHE A 267 -21.16 3.07 0.52
N GLU A 268 -22.46 2.95 0.77
CA GLU A 268 -23.34 2.06 0.01
C GLU A 268 -23.44 2.56 -1.43
N LYS A 269 -23.53 3.88 -1.62
CA LYS A 269 -23.48 4.50 -2.95
C LYS A 269 -22.15 4.25 -3.65
N ALA A 270 -21.02 4.36 -2.94
CA ALA A 270 -19.71 4.08 -3.52
C ALA A 270 -19.57 2.62 -3.97
N MET A 271 -19.97 1.67 -3.11
CA MET A 271 -19.92 0.24 -3.44
C MET A 271 -20.90 -0.13 -4.56
N GLY A 272 -22.09 0.47 -4.58
CA GLY A 272 -23.10 0.29 -5.63
C GLY A 272 -22.72 0.86 -6.99
N ALA A 273 -21.70 1.72 -7.06
CA ALA A 273 -21.22 2.28 -8.32
C ALA A 273 -20.22 1.39 -9.07
N ILE A 274 -19.71 0.33 -8.43
CA ILE A 274 -18.77 -0.60 -9.06
C ILE A 274 -19.46 -1.35 -10.21
N LYS A 275 -18.93 -1.21 -11.43
CA LYS A 275 -19.43 -1.89 -12.64
C LYS A 275 -18.62 -3.13 -13.03
N ALA A 276 -17.32 -3.13 -12.70
CA ALA A 276 -16.43 -4.25 -12.98
C ALA A 276 -16.87 -5.51 -12.23
N ARG A 277 -16.59 -6.69 -12.80
CA ARG A 277 -16.78 -7.95 -12.07
C ARG A 277 -15.75 -8.03 -10.95
N ILE A 278 -16.22 -8.16 -9.72
CA ILE A 278 -15.34 -8.16 -8.54
C ILE A 278 -15.21 -9.55 -7.91
N LEU A 279 -13.98 -9.95 -7.61
CA LEU A 279 -13.67 -11.14 -6.84
C LEU A 279 -12.85 -10.74 -5.61
N VAL A 280 -13.52 -10.63 -4.46
CA VAL A 280 -12.87 -10.29 -3.19
C VAL A 280 -12.28 -11.55 -2.56
N LEU A 281 -10.96 -11.55 -2.29
CA LEU A 281 -10.23 -12.72 -1.78
C LEU A 281 -9.58 -12.44 -0.41
N PRO A 282 -10.33 -12.55 0.69
CA PRO A 282 -9.76 -12.43 2.03
C PRO A 282 -9.05 -13.72 2.47
N SER A 283 -8.05 -13.61 3.35
CA SER A 283 -7.43 -14.78 3.98
C SER A 283 -8.17 -15.20 5.25
N LYS A 284 -8.29 -16.52 5.45
CA LYS A 284 -8.95 -17.11 6.65
C LYS A 284 -8.29 -16.70 7.95
N THR A 285 -6.99 -16.45 7.93
CA THR A 285 -6.18 -16.20 9.12
C THR A 285 -5.64 -14.77 9.19
N ASP A 286 -6.14 -13.87 8.35
CA ASP A 286 -5.81 -12.45 8.43
C ASP A 286 -6.41 -11.84 9.71
N LEU A 287 -5.60 -11.10 10.45
CA LEU A 287 -5.99 -10.53 11.74
C LEU A 287 -6.55 -9.11 11.63
N TYR A 288 -6.24 -8.36 10.57
CA TYR A 288 -6.63 -6.95 10.44
C TYR A 288 -7.44 -6.64 9.17
N PHE A 289 -7.47 -7.55 8.20
CA PHE A 289 -8.47 -7.62 7.12
C PHE A 289 -9.30 -8.91 7.23
N PRO A 290 -10.06 -9.09 8.33
CA PRO A 290 -10.82 -10.32 8.54
C PRO A 290 -11.93 -10.45 7.49
N ARG A 291 -12.37 -11.70 7.27
CA ARG A 291 -13.61 -11.96 6.56
C ARG A 291 -14.77 -11.31 7.31
N VAL A 292 -15.61 -10.56 6.61
CA VAL A 292 -16.90 -10.15 7.15
C VAL A 292 -17.71 -11.43 7.36
N LEU A 293 -17.92 -11.82 8.61
CA LEU A 293 -18.85 -12.89 8.95
C LEU A 293 -20.26 -12.30 8.74
N SER A 294 -20.89 -12.65 7.62
CA SER A 294 -22.33 -12.43 7.40
C SER A 294 -23.15 -13.32 8.32
#